data_AF-A0A5Y4NZT0-F1
#
_entry.id   AF-A0A5Y4NZT0-F1
#
_cell.length_a   1.000
_cell.length_b   1.000
_cell.length_c   1.000
_cell.angle_alpha   90.00
_cell.angle_beta   90.00
_cell.angle_gamma   90.00
#
_symmetry.space_group_name_H-M   'P 1'
#
loop_
_entity.id
_entity.type
_entity.pdbx_description
1 polymer ?
#
loop_
_entity_poly.entity_id
_entity_poly.type
_entity_poly.pdbx_seq_one_letter_code
_entity_poly.pdbx_strand_id
1 'polypeptide(L)'
;LGWLSDKYGRRLPYIILNISAIILAWPMLSIVVDKTYSPGVIMVALIVIHNFAVLGLFALENITMAEIFGSRNRFTRMAISKEAGGLVAVGFGPVLAGIFCNMTDSWLPILIMLVLYSCIGLISALLMPEVRDRDLSLPEDAAEATAAEKLRHSATQTS
;
A
#
# COMPACT_ATOMS: atom_id res chain seq x y z
N LEU A 1 5.93 2.53 -13.62
CA LEU A 1 5.07 1.61 -12.87
C LEU A 1 3.86 1.16 -13.66
N GLY A 2 3.09 2.06 -14.30
CA GLY A 2 1.92 1.69 -15.14
C GLY A 2 2.23 0.57 -16.15
N TRP A 3 3.21 0.78 -17.03
CA TRP A 3 3.62 -0.26 -18.00
C TRP A 3 4.05 -1.60 -17.38
N LEU A 4 4.68 -1.58 -16.20
CA LEU A 4 5.12 -2.79 -15.50
C LEU A 4 3.93 -3.51 -14.86
N SER A 5 2.99 -2.75 -14.30
CA SER A 5 1.73 -3.23 -13.74
C SER A 5 0.82 -3.82 -14.82
N ASP A 6 0.80 -3.22 -16.00
CA ASP A 6 -0.01 -3.68 -17.13
C ASP A 6 0.54 -4.99 -17.71
N LYS A 7 1.87 -5.21 -17.65
CA LYS A 7 2.50 -6.42 -18.22
C LYS A 7 2.48 -7.62 -17.27
N TYR A 8 2.70 -7.42 -15.98
CA TYR A 8 2.89 -8.49 -14.98
C TYR A 8 1.71 -8.68 -14.02
N GLY A 9 0.62 -7.92 -14.18
CA GLY A 9 -0.49 -7.89 -13.23
C GLY A 9 -0.27 -6.90 -12.08
N ARG A 10 -1.33 -6.62 -11.32
CA ARG A 10 -1.30 -5.60 -10.25
C ARG A 10 -0.60 -6.12 -8.97
N ARG A 11 -0.59 -7.43 -8.75
CA ARG A 11 -0.07 -8.05 -7.51
C ARG A 11 1.46 -7.96 -7.36
N LEU A 12 2.21 -8.24 -8.43
CA LEU A 12 3.68 -8.27 -8.39
C LEU A 12 4.31 -6.89 -8.09
N PRO A 13 3.87 -5.77 -8.72
CA PRO A 13 4.35 -4.43 -8.39
C PRO A 13 4.14 -4.05 -6.92
N TYR A 14 2.99 -4.41 -6.34
CA TYR A 14 2.71 -4.15 -4.93
C TYR A 14 3.67 -4.88 -3.99
N ILE A 15 3.96 -6.15 -4.27
CA ILE A 15 4.90 -6.95 -3.48
C ILE A 15 6.29 -6.33 -3.53
N ILE A 16 6.76 -5.98 -4.74
CA ILE A 16 8.08 -5.38 -4.95
C ILE A 16 8.18 -4.04 -4.19
N LEU A 17 7.17 -3.18 -4.29
CA LEU A 17 7.21 -1.88 -3.62
C LEU A 17 7.10 -1.98 -2.10
N ASN A 18 6.25 -2.87 -1.56
CA ASN A 18 6.18 -3.06 -0.10
C ASN A 18 7.49 -3.63 0.45
N ILE A 19 8.11 -4.60 -0.23
CA ILE A 19 9.44 -5.09 0.15
C ILE A 19 10.48 -3.98 0.07
N SER A 20 10.46 -3.19 -1.00
CA SER A 20 11.35 -2.04 -1.17
C SER A 20 11.14 -1.01 -0.05
N ALA A 21 9.90 -0.75 0.36
CA ALA A 21 9.58 0.16 1.46
C ALA A 21 10.14 -0.34 2.80
N ILE A 22 10.05 -1.65 3.08
CA ILE A 22 10.65 -2.25 4.28
C ILE A 22 12.18 -2.08 4.29
N ILE A 23 12.84 -2.37 3.16
CA ILE A 23 14.29 -2.27 3.05
C ILE A 23 14.76 -0.81 3.12
N LEU A 24 14.04 0.11 2.48
CA LEU A 24 14.37 1.53 2.41
C LEU A 24 13.99 2.31 3.67
N ALA A 25 13.15 1.74 4.55
CA ALA A 25 12.76 2.32 5.83
C ALA A 25 13.99 2.68 6.70
N TRP A 26 14.91 1.73 6.83
CA TRP A 26 16.12 1.88 7.62
C TRP A 26 17.06 2.98 7.09
N PRO A 27 17.54 2.93 5.83
CA PRO A 27 18.44 3.95 5.31
C PRO A 27 17.80 5.34 5.32
N MET A 28 16.49 5.44 5.02
CA MET A 28 15.77 6.71 5.09
C MET A 28 15.84 7.33 6.49
N LEU A 29 15.47 6.58 7.53
CA LEU A 29 15.48 7.10 8.90
C LEU A 29 16.89 7.38 9.40
N SER A 30 17.87 6.56 9.05
CA SER A 30 19.26 6.77 9.45
C SER A 30 19.85 8.07 8.90
N ILE A 31 19.57 8.41 7.64
CA ILE A 31 20.04 9.66 7.00
C ILE A 31 19.34 10.87 7.60
N VAL A 32 18.06 10.75 7.95
CA VAL A 32 17.27 11.86 8.52
C VAL A 32 17.67 12.18 9.96
N VAL A 33 17.99 11.16 10.75
CA VAL A 33 18.35 11.34 12.17
C VAL A 33 19.80 11.79 12.32
N ASP A 34 20.68 11.40 11.41
CA ASP A 34 22.10 11.75 11.47
C ASP A 34 22.32 13.24 11.11
N LYS A 35 22.77 14.00 12.11
CA LYS A 35 23.06 15.45 12.01
C LYS A 35 24.34 15.76 11.25
N THR A 36 25.11 14.75 10.88
CA THR A 36 26.41 14.89 10.19
C THR A 36 26.23 15.22 8.71
N TYR A 37 25.09 14.83 8.11
CA TYR A 37 24.82 15.08 6.71
C TYR A 37 24.43 16.53 6.44
N SER A 38 24.89 17.06 5.30
CA SER A 38 24.44 18.38 4.86
C SER A 38 22.95 18.32 4.48
N PRO A 39 22.18 19.41 4.69
CA PRO A 39 20.76 19.45 4.36
C PRO A 39 20.46 19.06 2.90
N GLY A 40 21.38 19.37 1.98
CA GLY A 40 21.24 19.00 0.56
C GLY A 40 21.25 17.49 0.32
N VAL A 41 22.10 16.73 1.03
CA VAL A 41 22.14 15.26 0.91
C VAL A 41 20.87 14.64 1.47
N ILE A 42 20.38 15.13 2.61
CA ILE A 42 19.14 14.67 3.23
C ILE A 42 17.96 14.93 2.28
N MET A 43 17.88 16.11 1.68
CA MET A 43 16.82 16.44 0.70
C MET A 43 16.86 15.51 -0.53
N VAL A 44 18.04 15.28 -1.12
CA VAL A 44 18.16 14.40 -2.29
C VAL A 44 17.77 12.96 -1.93
N ALA A 45 18.25 12.44 -0.79
CA ALA A 45 17.89 11.11 -0.33
C ALA A 45 16.38 10.97 -0.11
N LEU A 46 15.75 11.95 0.54
CA LEU A 46 14.30 11.99 0.74
C LEU A 46 13.55 12.03 -0.59
N ILE A 47 13.96 12.87 -1.54
CA ILE A 47 13.32 12.96 -2.86
C ILE A 47 13.36 11.59 -3.56
N VAL A 48 14.53 10.95 -3.61
CA VAL A 48 14.71 9.67 -4.32
C VAL A 48 13.88 8.57 -3.65
N ILE A 49 14.00 8.40 -2.34
CA ILE A 49 13.30 7.34 -1.61
C ILE A 49 11.78 7.57 -1.64
N HIS A 50 11.32 8.80 -1.44
CA HIS A 50 9.91 9.14 -1.44
C HIS A 50 9.24 8.90 -2.80
N ASN A 51 9.90 9.28 -3.90
CA ASN A 51 9.36 9.05 -5.24
C ASN A 51 9.19 7.55 -5.53
N PHE A 52 10.14 6.73 -5.10
CA PHE A 52 10.10 5.31 -5.39
C PHE A 52 9.15 4.55 -4.47
N ALA A 53 9.32 4.68 -3.14
CA ALA A 53 8.61 3.89 -2.15
C ALA A 53 7.18 4.41 -1.88
N VAL A 54 7.00 5.74 -1.80
CA VAL A 54 5.72 6.34 -1.40
C VAL A 54 4.87 6.67 -2.62
N LEU A 55 5.37 7.51 -3.53
CA LEU A 55 4.60 7.94 -4.70
C LEU A 55 4.32 6.77 -5.65
N GLY A 56 5.26 5.84 -5.79
CA GLY A 56 5.07 4.62 -6.57
C GLY A 56 3.92 3.75 -6.03
N LEU A 57 3.89 3.52 -4.71
CA LEU A 57 2.84 2.73 -4.08
C LEU A 57 1.49 3.44 -4.15
N PHE A 58 1.46 4.74 -3.90
CA PHE A 58 0.25 5.57 -4.01
C PHE A 58 -0.33 5.53 -5.43
N ALA A 59 0.52 5.58 -6.47
CA ALA A 59 0.04 5.49 -7.85
C ALA A 59 -0.64 4.14 -8.13
N LEU A 60 -0.05 3.03 -7.68
CA LEU A 60 -0.66 1.70 -7.84
C LEU A 60 -1.97 1.56 -7.07
N GLU A 61 -2.05 2.13 -5.88
CA GLU A 61 -3.25 2.14 -5.05
C GLU A 61 -4.43 2.82 -5.74
N ASN A 62 -4.20 4.00 -6.31
CA ASN A 62 -5.24 4.71 -7.03
C ASN A 62 -5.76 3.92 -8.25
N ILE A 63 -4.87 3.28 -9.01
CA ILE A 63 -5.25 2.46 -10.17
C ILE A 63 -6.05 1.24 -9.71
N THR A 64 -5.51 0.54 -8.71
CA THR A 64 -6.04 -0.73 -8.25
C THR A 64 -7.40 -0.58 -7.57
N MET A 65 -7.62 0.50 -6.80
CA MET A 65 -8.94 0.81 -6.24
C MET A 65 -10.00 1.01 -7.33
N ALA A 66 -9.65 1.64 -8.45
CA ALA A 66 -10.60 1.83 -9.55
C ALA A 66 -11.03 0.50 -10.18
N GLU A 67 -10.21 -0.54 -10.09
CA GLU A 67 -10.43 -1.85 -10.71
C GLU A 67 -11.10 -2.86 -9.76
N ILE A 68 -10.80 -2.76 -8.46
CA ILE A 68 -11.45 -3.56 -7.41
C ILE A 68 -12.94 -3.18 -7.28
N PHE A 69 -13.25 -1.88 -7.25
CA PHE A 69 -14.62 -1.41 -7.01
C PHE A 69 -15.45 -1.32 -8.29
N GLY A 70 -16.63 -1.95 -8.26
CA GLY A 70 -17.61 -1.92 -9.33
C GLY A 70 -18.21 -0.54 -9.57
N SER A 71 -18.68 -0.29 -10.79
CA SER A 71 -19.11 1.03 -11.27
C SER A 71 -20.23 1.65 -10.43
N ARG A 72 -21.09 0.83 -9.79
CA ARG A 72 -22.28 1.27 -9.06
C ARG A 72 -21.98 2.16 -7.86
N ASN A 73 -20.99 1.77 -7.05
CA ASN A 73 -20.63 2.47 -5.80
C ASN A 73 -19.12 2.83 -5.74
N ARG A 74 -18.44 2.90 -6.90
CA ARG A 74 -16.98 3.03 -6.99
C ARG A 74 -16.44 4.20 -6.15
N PHE A 75 -16.96 5.40 -6.36
CA PHE A 75 -16.44 6.60 -5.69
C PHE A 75 -16.68 6.58 -4.18
N THR A 76 -17.84 6.10 -3.73
CA THR A 76 -18.16 6.01 -2.30
C THR A 76 -17.29 4.97 -1.60
N ARG A 77 -17.14 3.76 -2.16
CA ARG A 77 -16.27 2.72 -1.59
C ARG A 77 -14.81 3.18 -1.60
N MET A 78 -14.38 3.84 -2.67
CA MET A 78 -13.02 4.40 -2.76
C MET A 78 -12.75 5.48 -1.71
N ALA A 79 -13.68 6.41 -1.50
CA ALA A 79 -13.55 7.44 -0.49
C ALA A 79 -13.50 6.85 0.92
N ILE A 80 -14.41 5.92 1.25
CA ILE A 80 -14.44 5.27 2.58
C ILE A 80 -13.13 4.53 2.86
N SER A 81 -12.61 3.77 1.90
CA SER A 81 -11.35 3.05 2.07
C SER A 81 -10.16 4.00 2.29
N LYS A 82 -10.09 5.11 1.55
CA LYS A 82 -9.03 6.11 1.71
C LYS A 82 -9.10 6.86 3.03
N GLU A 83 -10.28 7.32 3.42
CA GLU A 83 -10.47 8.04 4.68
C GLU A 83 -10.18 7.13 5.88
N ALA A 84 -10.63 5.86 5.84
CA ALA A 84 -10.34 4.90 6.90
C ALA A 84 -8.83 4.62 7.02
N GLY A 85 -8.13 4.37 5.90
CA GLY A 85 -6.69 4.14 5.89
C GLY A 85 -5.89 5.39 6.29
N GLY A 86 -6.26 6.55 5.74
CA GLY A 86 -5.64 7.84 6.02
C GLY A 86 -5.79 8.27 7.48
N LEU A 87 -6.95 8.03 8.09
CA LEU A 87 -7.17 8.34 9.51
C LEU A 87 -6.25 7.51 10.42
N VAL A 88 -6.05 6.24 10.12
CA VAL A 88 -5.15 5.37 10.90
C VAL A 88 -3.69 5.75 10.68
N ALA A 89 -3.27 5.84 9.43
CA ALA A 89 -1.86 6.04 9.09
C ALA A 89 -1.38 7.48 9.32
N VAL A 90 -2.18 8.48 8.93
CA VAL A 90 -1.81 9.90 8.97
C VAL A 90 -2.40 10.61 10.19
N GLY A 91 -3.60 10.21 10.63
CA GLY A 91 -4.22 10.78 11.83
C GLY A 91 -3.54 10.27 13.11
N PHE A 92 -3.62 8.97 13.36
CA PHE A 92 -3.04 8.38 14.58
C PHE A 92 -1.55 8.11 14.49
N GLY A 93 -1.01 7.85 13.30
CA GLY A 93 0.40 7.51 13.10
C GLY A 93 1.39 8.48 13.76
N PRO A 94 1.34 9.79 13.46
CA PRO A 94 2.25 10.77 14.06
C PRO A 94 2.10 10.91 15.57
N VAL A 95 0.87 10.82 16.09
CA VAL A 95 0.60 10.91 17.54
C VAL A 95 1.22 9.72 18.26
N LEU A 96 0.99 8.50 17.77
CA LEU A 96 1.58 7.28 18.32
C LEU A 96 3.11 7.29 18.21
N ALA A 97 3.64 7.72 17.06
CA ALA A 97 5.07 7.86 16.84
C ALA A 97 5.70 8.83 17.83
N GLY A 98 5.06 9.99 18.09
CA GLY A 98 5.51 10.97 19.07
C GLY A 98 5.52 10.41 20.50
N ILE A 99 4.44 9.74 20.91
CA ILE A 99 4.33 9.12 22.24
C ILE A 99 5.42 8.05 22.43
N PHE A 100 5.57 7.12 21.48
CA PHE A 100 6.56 6.06 21.61
C PHE A 100 8.00 6.57 21.52
N CYS A 101 8.27 7.57 20.68
CA CYS A 101 9.57 8.20 20.59
C CYS A 101 9.92 8.92 21.89
N ASN A 102 8.95 9.58 22.55
CA ASN A 102 9.15 10.23 23.84
C ASN A 102 9.39 9.22 24.98
N MET A 103 8.72 8.06 24.96
CA MET A 103 8.92 7.02 25.98
C MET A 103 10.23 6.25 25.80
N THR A 104 10.70 6.07 24.56
CA THR A 104 11.87 5.24 24.23
C THR A 104 13.15 6.06 24.05
N ASP A 105 13.04 7.40 24.01
CA ASP A 105 14.12 8.34 23.65
C ASP A 105 14.88 7.93 22.38
N SER A 106 14.18 7.26 21.45
CA SER A 106 14.77 6.64 20.28
C SER A 106 13.83 6.73 19.09
N TRP A 107 14.40 6.74 17.89
CA TRP A 107 13.69 6.73 16.61
C TRP A 107 13.27 5.32 16.16
N LEU A 108 13.69 4.27 16.90
CA LEU A 108 13.32 2.88 16.64
C LEU A 108 11.81 2.63 16.57
N PRO A 109 10.94 3.23 17.41
CA PRO A 109 9.50 3.04 17.29
C PRO A 109 8.94 3.49 15.93
N ILE A 110 9.49 4.57 15.35
CA ILE A 110 9.07 5.06 14.03
C ILE A 110 9.40 4.02 12.95
N LEU A 111 10.60 3.45 13.01
CA LEU A 111 11.02 2.38 12.11
C LEU A 111 10.10 1.17 12.23
N ILE A 112 9.81 0.72 13.45
CA ILE A 112 8.94 -0.45 13.70
C ILE A 112 7.54 -0.20 13.13
N MET A 113 6.97 0.99 13.35
CA MET A 113 5.67 1.36 12.78
C MET A 113 5.68 1.32 11.25
N LEU A 114 6.74 1.84 10.62
CA LEU A 114 6.85 1.89 9.15
C LEU A 114 6.99 0.49 8.54
N VAL A 115 7.75 -0.40 9.20
CA VAL A 115 7.85 -1.81 8.82
C VAL A 115 6.51 -2.52 9.00
N LEU A 116 5.82 -2.31 10.13
CA LEU A 116 4.50 -2.90 10.39
C LEU A 116 3.47 -2.49 9.34
N TYR A 117 3.39 -1.20 8.99
CA TYR A 117 2.47 -0.72 7.95
C TYR A 117 2.81 -1.33 6.58
N SER A 118 4.10 -1.44 6.24
CA SER A 118 4.52 -2.07 4.99
C SER A 118 4.23 -3.58 4.97
N CYS A 119 4.33 -4.26 6.11
CA CYS A 119 3.93 -5.66 6.25
C CYS A 119 2.42 -5.86 6.06
N ILE A 120 1.59 -4.97 6.61
CA ILE A 120 0.14 -4.98 6.37
C ILE A 120 -0.15 -4.77 4.89
N GLY A 121 0.52 -3.81 4.24
CA GLY A 121 0.43 -3.58 2.80
C GLY A 121 0.84 -4.81 1.97
N LEU A 122 1.93 -5.49 2.37
CA LEU A 122 2.40 -6.70 1.73
C LEU A 122 1.41 -7.86 1.86
N ILE A 123 0.87 -8.09 3.06
CA ILE A 123 -0.15 -9.13 3.30
C ILE A 123 -1.41 -8.82 2.49
N SER A 124 -1.83 -7.56 2.47
CA SER A 124 -2.99 -7.12 1.68
C SER A 124 -2.78 -7.40 0.18
N ALA A 125 -1.59 -7.07 -0.35
CA ALA A 125 -1.22 -7.40 -1.73
C ALA A 125 -1.21 -8.90 -2.00
N LEU A 126 -0.82 -9.74 -1.04
CA LEU A 126 -0.85 -11.18 -1.18
C LEU A 126 -2.27 -11.74 -1.18
N LEU A 127 -3.20 -11.14 -0.44
CA LEU A 127 -4.60 -11.58 -0.37
C LEU A 127 -5.48 -11.00 -1.48
N MET A 128 -5.01 -9.93 -2.13
CA MET A 128 -5.77 -9.26 -3.18
C MET A 128 -5.97 -10.17 -4.40
N PRO A 129 -7.21 -10.29 -4.92
CA PRO A 129 -7.47 -11.00 -6.18
C PRO A 129 -6.79 -10.27 -7.34
N GLU A 130 -6.37 -11.01 -8.37
CA GLU A 130 -5.80 -10.39 -9.56
C GLU A 130 -6.90 -9.67 -10.33
N VAL A 131 -6.84 -8.33 -10.36
CA VAL A 131 -7.84 -7.47 -11.01
C VAL A 131 -7.42 -7.01 -12.41
N ARG A 132 -6.40 -7.66 -13.00
CA ARG A 132 -5.85 -7.31 -14.31
C ARG A 132 -6.92 -7.25 -15.41
N ASP A 133 -6.96 -6.14 -16.14
CA ASP A 133 -7.81 -5.89 -17.30
C ASP A 133 -9.32 -6.14 -17.07
N ARG A 134 -9.79 -6.03 -15.82
CA ARG A 134 -11.21 -6.18 -15.50
C ARG A 134 -12.04 -5.06 -16.13
N ASP A 135 -13.16 -5.42 -16.75
CA ASP A 135 -14.10 -4.45 -17.32
C ASP A 135 -14.66 -3.53 -16.22
N LEU A 136 -14.30 -2.25 -16.34
CA LEU A 136 -14.65 -1.20 -15.39
C LEU A 136 -16.15 -0.85 -15.40
N SER A 137 -16.91 -1.30 -16.40
CA SER A 137 -18.35 -1.11 -16.48
C SER A 137 -19.12 -2.07 -15.58
N LEU A 138 -18.50 -3.17 -15.15
CA LEU A 138 -19.13 -4.18 -14.31
C LEU A 138 -19.63 -3.56 -13.00
N PRO A 139 -20.92 -3.78 -12.64
CA PRO A 139 -21.52 -3.18 -11.45
C PRO A 139 -21.06 -3.85 -10.15
N GLU A 140 -20.58 -5.08 -10.22
CA GLU A 140 -20.13 -5.89 -9.08
C GLU A 140 -18.67 -5.58 -8.70
N ASP A 141 -18.29 -5.85 -7.46
CA ASP A 141 -16.89 -5.73 -7.03
C ASP A 141 -16.07 -6.97 -7.42
N ALA A 142 -14.76 -6.81 -7.62
CA ALA A 142 -13.88 -7.91 -8.03
C ALA A 142 -13.84 -9.05 -6.99
N ALA A 143 -13.99 -8.72 -5.70
CA ALA A 143 -14.03 -9.71 -4.62
C ALA A 143 -15.34 -10.53 -4.63
N GLU A 144 -16.47 -9.90 -4.96
CA GLU A 144 -17.79 -10.54 -5.02
C GLU A 144 -17.89 -11.50 -6.23
N ALA A 145 -17.35 -11.09 -7.38
CA ALA A 145 -17.29 -11.93 -8.59
C ALA A 145 -16.42 -13.19 -8.38
N THR A 146 -15.26 -13.03 -7.74
CA THR A 146 -14.36 -14.16 -7.43
C THR A 146 -15.00 -15.15 -6.46
N ALA A 147 -15.74 -14.66 -5.46
CA ALA A 147 -16.45 -15.51 -4.51
C ALA A 147 -17.59 -16.31 -5.16
N ALA A 148 -18.35 -15.67 -6.06
CA ALA A 148 -19.43 -16.31 -6.82
C ALA A 148 -18.90 -17.42 -7.76
N GLU A 149 -17.75 -17.20 -8.40
CA GLU A 149 -17.10 -18.19 -9.27
C GLU A 149 -16.59 -19.41 -8.47
N LYS A 150 -16.00 -19.16 -7.28
CA LYS A 150 -15.54 -20.22 -6.39
C LYS A 150 -16.69 -21.10 -5.87
N LEU A 151 -17.83 -20.48 -5.56
CA LEU A 151 -19.06 -21.17 -5.15
C LEU A 151 -19.65 -22.02 -6.29
N ARG A 152 -19.65 -21.51 -7.52
CA ARG A 152 -20.09 -22.26 -8.71
C ARG A 152 -19.23 -23.50 -8.98
N HIS A 153 -17.91 -23.37 -8.89
CA HIS A 153 -16.98 -24.50 -9.05
C HIS A 153 -17.12 -25.55 -7.94
N SER A 154 -17.36 -25.10 -6.70
CA SER A 154 -17.60 -26.01 -5.58
C SER A 154 -18.91 -26.79 -5.74
N ALA A 155 -19.95 -26.15 -6.28
CA ALA A 155 -21.24 -26.78 -6.54
C ALA A 155 -21.23 -27.76 -7.74
N THR A 156 -20.30 -27.61 -8.68
CA THR A 156 -20.15 -28.54 -9.83
C THR A 156 -19.24 -29.73 -9.56
N GLN A 157 -18.40 -29.68 -8.52
CA GLN A 157 -17.57 -30.84 -8.10
C GLN A 157 -18.29 -31.80 -7.15
N THR A 158 -19.46 -31.43 -6.62
CA THR A 158 -20.28 -32.27 -5.71
C THR A 158 -21.45 -32.96 -6.40
N SER A 159 -21.53 -32.93 -7.74
CA SER A 159 -22.49 -33.71 -8.56
C SER A 159 -21.73 -34.70 -9.43
#